data_AF-A0A4U1LSV7-F1
#
_entry.id   AF-A0A4U1LSV7-F1
#
_cell.length_a   1.000
_cell.length_b   1.000
_cell.length_c   1.000
_cell.angle_alpha   90.00
_cell.angle_beta   90.00
_cell.angle_gamma   90.00
#
_symmetry.space_group_name_H-M   'P 1'
#
loop_
_entity.id
_entity.type
_entity.pdbx_description
1 polymer ?
#
loop_
_entity_poly.entity_id
_entity_poly.type
_entity_poly.pdbx_seq_one_letter_code
_entity_poly.pdbx_strand_id
1 'polypeptide(L)'
;MAVIRKSITFTEQQDAYVKSLIEQGFYTNDSEYIRDIIRQDQERRKRIVDLNEALIEGIESGPTDATIDSIWEEAIKEHNANE
;
A
#
# COMPACT_ATOMS: atom_id res chain seq x y z
N MET A 1 12.99 3.40 18.02
CA MET A 1 13.30 2.27 17.11
C MET A 1 14.80 2.25 16.86
N ALA A 2 15.42 1.07 16.81
CA ALA A 2 16.82 0.95 16.41
C ALA A 2 16.96 1.23 14.91
N VAL A 3 18.00 1.97 14.51
CA VAL A 3 18.30 2.27 13.11
C VAL A 3 19.43 1.33 12.65
N ILE A 4 19.20 0.61 11.55
CA ILE A 4 20.20 -0.28 10.94
C ILE A 4 20.86 0.46 9.79
N ARG A 5 22.20 0.56 9.82
CA ARG A 5 22.97 1.18 8.73
C ARG A 5 23.01 0.25 7.52
N LYS A 6 22.73 0.80 6.34
CA LYS A 6 22.88 0.12 5.04
C LYS A 6 23.71 1.02 4.10
N SER A 7 24.53 0.41 3.25
CA SER A 7 25.21 1.11 2.15
C SER A 7 24.36 0.99 0.90
N ILE A 8 24.08 2.11 0.23
CA ILE A 8 23.24 2.18 -0.97
C ILE A 8 24.01 3.02 -1.99
N THR A 9 24.02 2.58 -3.24
CA THR A 9 24.67 3.30 -4.33
C THR A 9 23.64 4.13 -5.07
N PHE A 10 23.98 5.40 -5.32
CA PHE A 10 23.17 6.34 -6.09
C PHE A 10 23.86 6.72 -7.39
N THR A 11 23.09 7.14 -8.38
CA THR A 11 23.64 7.88 -9.52
C THR A 11 23.97 9.31 -9.09
N GLU A 12 24.88 9.98 -9.82
CA GLU A 12 25.21 11.39 -9.55
C GLU A 12 23.98 12.29 -9.60
N GLN A 13 23.06 12.03 -10.53
CA GLN A 13 21.82 12.78 -10.66
C GLN A 13 20.91 12.61 -9.42
N GLN A 14 20.83 11.40 -8.88
CA GLN A 14 20.02 11.13 -7.69
C GLN A 14 20.63 11.80 -6.45
N ASP A 15 21.95 11.70 -6.27
CA ASP A 15 22.66 12.36 -5.16
C ASP A 15 22.44 13.89 -5.20
N ALA A 16 22.60 14.52 -6.37
CA ALA A 16 22.35 15.94 -6.55
C ALA A 16 20.91 16.33 -6.22
N TYR A 17 19.94 15.50 -6.62
CA TYR A 17 18.54 15.70 -6.29
C TYR A 17 18.28 15.63 -4.77
N VAL A 18 18.79 14.59 -4.09
CA VAL A 18 18.60 14.44 -2.64
C VAL A 18 19.25 15.61 -1.88
N LYS A 19 20.45 16.02 -2.27
CA LYS A 19 21.12 17.21 -1.70
C LYS A 19 20.29 18.47 -1.85
N SER A 20 19.68 18.69 -3.02
CA SER A 20 18.83 19.86 -3.24
C SER A 20 17.63 19.91 -2.29
N LEU A 21 17.05 18.74 -1.93
CA LEU A 21 15.94 18.66 -0.98
C LEU A 21 16.39 18.95 0.45
N ILE A 22 17.61 18.55 0.80
CA ILE A 22 18.22 18.83 2.11
C ILE A 22 18.54 20.32 2.24
N GLU A 23 19.11 20.93 1.20
CA GLU A 23 19.40 22.37 1.16
C GLU A 23 18.14 23.23 1.27
N GLN A 24 17.02 22.77 0.69
CA GLN A 24 15.71 23.40 0.83
C GLN A 24 15.07 23.17 2.21
N GLY A 25 15.66 22.32 3.06
CA GLY A 25 15.19 22.04 4.41
C GLY A 25 14.05 21.01 4.49
N PHE A 26 13.74 20.29 3.42
CA PHE A 26 12.71 19.24 3.44
C PHE A 26 13.17 17.99 4.22
N TYR A 27 14.47 17.73 4.23
CA TYR A 27 15.07 16.59 4.94
C TYR A 27 16.38 17.01 5.58
N THR A 28 16.78 16.32 6.66
CA THR A 28 18.03 16.58 7.37
C THR A 28 19.21 15.76 6.83
N ASN A 29 18.94 14.64 6.16
CA ASN A 29 19.94 13.75 5.57
C ASN A 29 19.31 12.76 4.59
N ASP A 30 20.16 12.09 3.80
CA ASP A 30 19.74 11.11 2.79
C ASP A 30 18.94 9.95 3.39
N SER A 31 19.33 9.49 4.59
CA SER A 31 18.66 8.37 5.25
C SER A 31 17.23 8.71 5.63
N GLU A 32 16.91 9.98 5.87
CA GLU A 32 15.55 10.46 6.14
C GLU A 32 14.70 10.42 4.89
N TYR A 33 15.21 10.97 3.79
CA TYR A 33 14.54 10.92 2.50
C TYR A 33 14.24 9.47 2.06
N ILE A 34 15.22 8.58 2.16
CA ILE A 34 15.04 7.17 1.79
C ILE A 34 13.98 6.48 2.67
N ARG A 35 13.99 6.74 3.99
CA ARG A 35 12.97 6.20 4.90
C ARG A 35 11.57 6.69 4.54
N ASP A 36 11.45 7.93 4.09
CA ASP A 36 10.17 8.49 3.66
C ASP A 36 9.65 7.80 2.39
N ILE A 37 10.49 7.67 1.37
CA ILE A 37 10.14 6.94 0.14
C ILE A 37 9.75 5.50 0.42
N ILE A 38 10.46 4.79 1.30
CA ILE A 38 10.11 3.42 1.67
C ILE A 38 8.72 3.37 2.32
N ARG A 39 8.37 4.32 3.19
CA ARG A 39 7.05 4.37 3.83
C ARG A 39 5.95 4.60 2.80
N GLN A 40 6.15 5.56 1.90
CA GLN A 40 5.20 5.83 0.82
C GLN A 40 5.03 4.62 -0.12
N ASP A 41 6.13 3.92 -0.43
CA ASP A 41 6.10 2.68 -1.23
C ASP A 41 5.35 1.56 -0.50
N GLN A 42 5.57 1.39 0.81
CA GLN A 42 4.83 0.42 1.63
C GLN A 42 3.33 0.72 1.65
N GLU A 43 2.93 1.98 1.84
CA GLU A 43 1.53 2.39 1.82
C GLU A 43 0.87 2.21 0.45
N ARG A 44 1.63 2.45 -0.63
CA ARG A 44 1.17 2.20 -2.00
C ARG A 44 1.03 0.72 -2.29
N ARG A 45 2.02 -0.09 -1.90
CA ARG A 45 2.01 -1.54 -2.10
C ARG A 45 0.94 -2.20 -1.29
N LYS A 46 0.71 -1.79 -0.04
CA LYS A 46 -0.37 -2.33 0.80
C LYS A 46 -1.70 -2.24 0.06
N ARG A 47 -2.05 -1.06 -0.48
CA ARG A 47 -3.28 -0.89 -1.27
C ARG A 47 -3.38 -1.78 -2.50
N ILE A 48 -2.26 -2.04 -3.18
CA ILE A 48 -2.23 -2.88 -4.39
C ILE A 48 -2.27 -4.37 -4.02
N VAL A 49 -1.56 -4.77 -2.96
CA VAL A 49 -1.53 -6.14 -2.47
C VAL A 49 -2.90 -6.53 -1.92
N ASP A 50 -3.50 -5.68 -1.09
CA ASP A 50 -4.84 -5.91 -0.54
C ASP A 50 -5.88 -6.11 -1.67
N LEU A 51 -5.79 -5.29 -2.72
CA LEU A 51 -6.67 -5.43 -3.89
C LEU A 51 -6.39 -6.72 -4.68
N ASN A 52 -5.12 -7.03 -4.96
CA ASN A 52 -4.77 -8.23 -5.71
C ASN A 52 -5.12 -9.51 -4.94
N GLU A 53 -4.97 -9.51 -3.61
CA GLU A 53 -5.33 -10.62 -2.74
C GLU A 53 -6.86 -10.83 -2.75
N ALA A 54 -7.65 -9.76 -2.60
CA ALA A 54 -9.10 -9.84 -2.73
C ALA A 54 -9.57 -10.28 -4.13
N LEU A 55 -8.86 -9.88 -5.19
CA LEU A 55 -9.14 -10.35 -6.55
C LEU A 55 -8.81 -11.82 -6.74
N ILE A 56 -7.68 -12.30 -6.21
CA ILE A 56 -7.32 -13.72 -6.25
C ILE A 56 -8.36 -14.54 -5.48
N GLU A 57 -8.72 -14.12 -4.26
CA GLU A 57 -9.75 -14.77 -3.45
C GLU A 57 -11.09 -14.87 -4.21
N GLY A 58 -11.53 -13.78 -4.85
CA GLY A 58 -12.75 -13.76 -5.65
C GLY A 58 -12.69 -14.59 -6.94
N ILE A 59 -11.50 -14.78 -7.52
CA ILE A 59 -11.31 -15.68 -8.67
C ILE A 59 -11.32 -17.14 -8.20
N GLU A 60 -10.65 -17.44 -7.09
CA GLU A 60 -10.58 -18.79 -6.50
C GLU A 60 -11.92 -19.24 -5.92
N SER A 61 -12.77 -18.32 -5.46
CA SER A 61 -14.12 -18.63 -4.98
C SER A 61 -15.05 -19.18 -6.08
N GLY A 62 -14.66 -19.01 -7.34
CA GLY A 62 -15.43 -19.46 -8.50
C GLY A 62 -16.69 -18.63 -8.75
N PRO A 63 -17.33 -18.83 -9.92
CA PRO A 63 -18.54 -18.11 -10.28
C PRO A 63 -19.73 -18.61 -9.45
N THR A 64 -20.62 -17.68 -9.10
CA THR A 64 -21.91 -17.97 -8.44
C THR A 64 -23.06 -17.84 -9.42
N ASP A 65 -24.09 -18.66 -9.25
CA ASP A 65 -25.36 -18.56 -9.98
C ASP A 65 -26.34 -17.57 -9.33
N ALA A 66 -25.92 -16.92 -8.23
CA ALA A 66 -26.73 -15.96 -7.51
C ALA A 66 -27.07 -14.75 -8.39
N THR A 67 -28.34 -14.36 -8.39
CA THR A 67 -28.80 -13.14 -9.06
C THR A 67 -28.65 -11.94 -8.13
N ILE A 68 -28.66 -10.74 -8.71
CA ILE A 68 -28.61 -9.50 -7.93
C ILE A 68 -29.72 -9.47 -6.86
N ASP A 69 -30.92 -9.91 -7.22
CA ASP A 69 -32.08 -9.93 -6.32
C ASP A 69 -31.87 -10.92 -5.15
N SER A 70 -31.32 -12.12 -5.40
CA SER A 70 -31.08 -13.09 -4.34
C SER A 70 -29.98 -12.64 -3.37
N ILE A 71 -28.92 -11.99 -3.89
CA ILE A 71 -27.84 -11.42 -3.06
C ILE A 71 -28.40 -10.32 -2.16
N TRP A 72 -29.28 -9.48 -2.70
CA TRP A 72 -29.88 -8.37 -1.95
C TRP A 72 -30.81 -8.86 -0.83
N GLU A 73 -31.65 -9.85 -1.11
CA GLU A 73 -32.52 -10.45 -0.09
C GLU A 73 -31.75 -11.14 1.03
N GLU A 74 -30.64 -11.81 0.69
CA GLU A 74 -29.78 -12.49 1.66
C GLU A 74 -29.06 -11.48 2.57
N ALA A 75 -28.52 -10.40 2.01
CA ALA A 75 -27.88 -9.33 2.79
C ALA A 75 -28.85 -8.64 3.78
N ILE A 76 -30.11 -8.40 3.39
CA ILE A 76 -31.13 -7.82 4.28
C ILE A 76 -31.44 -8.78 5.43
N LYS A 77 -31.55 -10.09 5.15
CA LYS A 77 -31.79 -11.10 6.18
C LYS A 77 -30.63 -11.19 7.17
N GLU A 78 -29.39 -11.17 6.71
CA GLU A 78 -28.21 -11.18 7.58
C GLU A 78 -28.12 -9.94 8.48
N HIS A 79 -28.42 -8.76 7.94
CA HIS A 79 -28.41 -7.52 8.73
C HIS A 79 -29.47 -7.55 9.84
N ASN A 80 -30.69 -7.95 9.52
CA ASN A 80 -31.80 -8.05 10.48
C ASN A 80 -31.61 -9.18 11.51
N ALA A 81 -30.79 -10.19 11.21
CA ALA A 81 -30.49 -11.31 12.12
C ALA A 81 -29.36 -10.98 13.11
N ASN A 82 -28.56 -9.95 12.83
CA ASN A 82 -27.47 -9.46 13.67
C ASN A 82 -27.86 -8.24 14.54
N GLU A 83 -29.09 -7.73 14.42
CA GLU A 83 -29.73 -6.80 15.36
C GLU A 83 -30.44 -7.53 16.50
#